data_AF-A0A3M1RZH6-F1
#
_entry.id   AF-A0A3M1RZH6-F1
#
_cell.length_a   1.000
_cell.length_b   1.000
_cell.length_c   1.000
_cell.angle_alpha   90.00
_cell.angle_beta   90.00
_cell.angle_gamma   90.00
#
_symmetry.space_group_name_H-M   'P 1'
#
loop_
_entity.id
_entity.type
_entity.pdbx_description
1 polymer ?
#
loop_
_entity_poly.entity_id
_entity_poly.type
_entity_poly.pdbx_seq_one_letter_code
_entity_poly.pdbx_strand_id
1 'polypeptide(L)'
;MKPTLSACRTHLRWFLPALVAFWASVGSSPEYQTTLHAAEPLPLRWVFVSRSLHNDQDVEDIRRIVETASQHGLNGMVLSAGLDRLCKQPPEYFERLKRVLAICRENDVELIPQLFSVGYGGSVLAHDRNLAAGIPLRGIRYHVTGKRAEFVPDGKTTIVGGDFETVDGNRVVGARFHDRPGEVSFVDETVVAEGKRSLRFENMGRYEHGHGRVMFEVPVKPYHAYRVRCFVKTERLAPEGCFRVHILADNRPLSPQDPRIPSTTDWREVTVGFNSWSFDKVRVYAGVWGATDGKFWVDGLQIEEVGPVNLIRREGTPVTVRNATDGTVYEEGRDFLAWSDPRLNFRFDHSAPPIVLTDDSRIPDGADLLIDAYHAFSINRGQVTVCMSEPGLYDVFRGEAKLLKEHVPAKRFLLSMDEIRQGGSCEACRRRHLSMGEILGDCITKQTEILREQFPGCEVFIWSDMLDPNHNAHGDYYLVEGDFTGSWNHIPRDLVIVCWYYAQREASLAHFSKLGFRTLAGAYYDGDTLENPRNWLEVLNRTPKAVGIMYTTWQNKYELLDEFGDLVSRPGASANQ
;
A
#
# COMPACT_ATOMS: atom_id res chain seq x y z
N MET A 1 6.05 -4.43 -24.02
CA MET A 1 5.83 -3.80 -25.35
C MET A 1 4.43 -3.23 -25.39
N LYS A 2 4.28 -2.00 -25.91
CA LYS A 2 3.10 -1.11 -25.90
C LYS A 2 1.76 -1.77 -26.30
N PRO A 3 0.60 -1.29 -25.82
CA PRO A 3 -0.68 -1.50 -26.49
C PRO A 3 -0.95 -0.36 -27.47
N THR A 4 -1.31 -0.69 -28.70
CA THR A 4 -1.84 0.25 -29.69
C THR A 4 -3.30 -0.08 -29.95
N LEU A 5 -4.16 0.91 -29.72
CA LEU A 5 -5.56 0.91 -30.14
C LEU A 5 -5.69 1.48 -31.56
N SER A 6 -6.59 0.85 -32.30
CA SER A 6 -7.34 1.36 -33.46
C SER A 6 -6.64 1.43 -34.83
N ALA A 7 -7.18 0.70 -35.80
CA ALA A 7 -7.83 1.34 -36.96
C ALA A 7 -8.59 0.32 -37.83
N CYS A 8 -9.86 0.66 -38.06
CA CYS A 8 -10.75 0.07 -39.05
C CYS A 8 -10.29 0.43 -40.47
N ARG A 9 -10.37 -0.53 -41.41
CA ARG A 9 -10.12 -0.33 -42.85
C ARG A 9 -11.34 0.29 -43.53
N THR A 10 -11.15 1.21 -44.49
CA THR A 10 -11.57 1.01 -45.90
C THR A 10 -11.26 2.20 -46.85
N HIS A 11 -10.69 1.84 -48.02
CA HIS A 11 -10.85 2.35 -49.40
C HIS A 11 -10.67 3.82 -49.84
N LEU A 12 -9.64 4.08 -50.69
CA LEU A 12 -9.66 4.55 -52.12
C LEU A 12 -8.22 5.01 -52.50
N ARG A 13 -7.41 4.39 -53.38
CA ARG A 13 -7.38 4.31 -54.88
C ARG A 13 -6.89 5.58 -55.65
N TRP A 14 -5.64 5.48 -56.17
CA TRP A 14 -4.99 6.05 -57.41
C TRP A 14 -4.69 7.57 -57.57
N PHE A 15 -3.41 7.95 -57.79
CA PHE A 15 -2.75 8.20 -59.10
C PHE A 15 -1.27 8.64 -58.94
N LEU A 16 -0.50 8.52 -60.05
CA LEU A 16 0.96 8.38 -60.20
C LEU A 16 1.67 9.74 -60.53
N PRO A 17 2.94 9.84 -61.01
CA PRO A 17 4.10 10.46 -60.33
C PRO A 17 4.80 11.58 -61.15
N ALA A 18 5.95 12.12 -60.68
CA ALA A 18 7.16 12.40 -61.50
C ALA A 18 8.20 13.31 -60.79
N LEU A 19 9.47 12.84 -60.82
CA LEU A 19 10.74 13.53 -61.16
C LEU A 19 11.03 14.93 -60.54
N VAL A 20 12.20 15.23 -59.98
CA VAL A 20 13.53 15.28 -60.63
C VAL A 20 14.62 15.30 -59.55
N ALA A 21 15.71 14.59 -59.81
CA ALA A 21 16.96 14.66 -59.06
C ALA A 21 17.75 15.93 -59.42
N PHE A 22 18.35 16.59 -58.42
CA PHE A 22 19.46 17.51 -58.63
C PHE A 22 20.55 17.24 -57.59
N TRP A 23 21.76 16.97 -58.08
CA TRP A 23 22.98 16.78 -57.31
C TRP A 23 23.75 18.09 -57.25
N ALA A 24 24.48 18.26 -56.14
CA ALA A 24 25.80 18.89 -55.98
C ALA A 24 25.92 20.18 -55.14
N SER A 25 26.88 20.07 -54.21
CA SER A 25 27.74 21.06 -53.56
C SER A 25 27.16 21.99 -52.48
N VAL A 26 27.26 21.55 -51.22
CA VAL A 26 27.59 22.38 -50.05
C VAL A 26 28.48 21.48 -49.18
N GLY A 27 29.77 21.74 -49.04
CA GLY A 27 30.28 22.78 -48.13
C GLY A 27 30.38 22.18 -46.73
N SER A 28 31.52 21.55 -46.43
CA SER A 28 31.89 21.01 -45.11
C SER A 28 31.74 22.09 -44.04
N SER A 29 30.73 21.92 -43.18
CA SER A 29 30.53 22.72 -41.96
C SER A 29 31.22 22.00 -40.80
N PRO A 30 31.80 22.71 -39.82
CA PRO A 30 32.58 22.07 -38.76
C PRO A 30 31.67 21.23 -37.86
N GLU A 31 32.08 19.99 -37.61
CA GLU A 31 31.52 19.16 -36.55
C GLU A 31 31.57 19.95 -35.23
N TYR A 32 30.40 20.32 -34.71
CA TYR A 32 30.25 20.68 -33.31
C TYR A 32 30.46 19.39 -32.51
N GLN A 33 31.73 19.06 -32.23
CA GLN A 33 32.06 18.09 -31.20
C GLN A 33 31.54 18.67 -29.88
N THR A 34 30.37 18.22 -29.47
CA THR A 34 29.86 18.43 -28.12
C THR A 34 30.72 17.54 -27.24
N THR A 35 31.81 18.10 -26.70
CA THR A 35 32.56 17.47 -25.63
C THR A 35 31.59 17.28 -24.46
N LEU A 36 31.08 16.06 -24.30
CA LEU A 36 30.41 15.60 -23.08
C LEU A 36 31.44 15.72 -21.95
N HIS A 37 31.47 16.87 -21.28
CA HIS A 37 32.08 16.95 -19.96
C HIS A 37 31.39 15.90 -19.09
N ALA A 38 32.19 15.04 -18.44
CA ALA A 38 31.67 14.12 -17.44
C ALA A 38 30.91 14.94 -16.41
N ALA A 39 29.60 14.68 -16.26
CA ALA A 39 28.78 15.39 -15.29
C ALA A 39 29.40 15.23 -13.89
N GLU A 40 29.51 16.32 -13.14
CA GLU A 40 29.99 16.24 -11.76
C GLU A 40 29.06 15.34 -10.94
N PRO A 41 29.60 14.57 -9.96
CA PRO A 41 28.79 13.73 -9.10
C PRO A 41 27.68 14.53 -8.41
N LEU A 42 26.46 13.96 -8.38
CA LEU A 42 25.34 14.56 -7.65
C LEU A 42 25.71 14.71 -6.16
N PRO A 43 25.31 15.81 -5.49
CA PRO A 43 25.77 16.09 -4.13
C PRO A 43 25.25 15.10 -3.08
N LEU A 44 24.06 14.52 -3.27
CA LEU A 44 23.47 13.54 -2.35
C LEU A 44 23.52 12.14 -2.97
N ARG A 45 24.31 11.25 -2.36
CA ARG A 45 24.53 9.88 -2.85
C ARG A 45 24.31 8.95 -1.68
N TRP A 46 23.11 8.35 -1.62
CA TRP A 46 22.62 7.73 -0.39
C TRP A 46 22.41 6.23 -0.53
N VAL A 47 22.28 5.56 0.62
CA VAL A 47 21.78 4.20 0.75
C VAL A 47 20.59 4.18 1.69
N PHE A 48 19.57 3.38 1.37
CA PHE A 48 18.43 3.11 2.23
C PHE A 48 18.67 1.83 3.04
N VAL A 49 18.46 1.88 4.35
CA VAL A 49 18.65 0.75 5.25
C VAL A 49 17.44 0.58 6.16
N SER A 50 16.90 -0.65 6.21
CA SER A 50 15.84 -1.03 7.15
C SER A 50 16.35 -2.06 8.15
N ARG A 51 16.50 -1.64 9.41
CA ARG A 51 16.94 -2.50 10.53
C ARG A 51 16.26 -2.04 11.80
N SER A 52 15.83 -3.00 12.61
CA SER A 52 14.95 -2.74 13.75
C SER A 52 15.68 -2.17 14.97
N LEU A 53 17.00 -2.40 15.04
CA LEU A 53 17.88 -2.15 16.19
C LEU A 53 17.46 -2.89 17.47
N HIS A 54 16.71 -3.99 17.36
CA HIS A 54 16.36 -4.83 18.53
C HIS A 54 17.39 -5.91 18.84
N ASN A 55 18.38 -6.11 17.97
CA ASN A 55 19.45 -7.10 18.17
C ASN A 55 20.81 -6.51 17.71
N ASP A 56 21.91 -7.14 18.12
CA ASP A 56 23.26 -6.63 17.82
C ASP A 56 23.69 -6.87 16.37
N GLN A 57 23.10 -7.87 15.69
CA GLN A 57 23.35 -8.12 14.27
C GLN A 57 22.86 -6.96 13.41
N ASP A 58 21.79 -6.27 13.80
CA ASP A 58 21.30 -5.08 13.11
C ASP A 58 22.37 -3.97 13.06
N VAL A 59 23.13 -3.77 14.15
CA VAL A 59 24.21 -2.77 14.20
C VAL A 59 25.39 -3.18 13.32
N GLU A 60 25.70 -4.47 13.33
CA GLU A 60 26.80 -5.06 12.57
C GLU A 60 26.51 -5.04 11.06
N ASP A 61 25.27 -5.29 10.65
CA ASP A 61 24.80 -5.09 9.28
C ASP A 61 24.95 -3.63 8.84
N ILE A 62 24.47 -2.69 9.66
CA ILE A 62 24.59 -1.24 9.39
C ILE A 62 26.07 -0.85 9.27
N ARG A 63 26.94 -1.36 10.14
CA ARG A 63 28.38 -1.08 10.08
C ARG A 63 28.96 -1.44 8.72
N ARG A 64 28.72 -2.66 8.24
CA ARG A 64 29.23 -3.11 6.93
C ARG A 64 28.68 -2.27 5.77
N ILE A 65 27.40 -1.92 5.82
CA ILE A 65 26.76 -1.08 4.80
C ILE A 65 27.38 0.32 4.81
N VAL A 66 27.54 0.95 5.97
CA VAL A 66 28.09 2.31 6.10
C VAL A 66 29.56 2.37 5.70
N GLU A 67 30.37 1.38 6.10
CA GLU A 67 31.78 1.28 5.69
C GLU A 67 31.90 1.16 4.16
N THR A 68 31.11 0.28 3.54
CA THR A 68 31.07 0.13 2.08
C THR A 68 30.61 1.42 1.40
N ALA A 69 29.51 2.01 1.89
CA ALA A 69 28.96 3.25 1.37
C ALA A 69 30.01 4.38 1.38
N SER A 70 30.71 4.56 2.50
CA SER A 70 31.75 5.59 2.66
C SER A 70 32.94 5.36 1.74
N GLN A 71 33.47 4.12 1.69
CA GLN A 71 34.60 3.75 0.83
C GLN A 71 34.32 3.99 -0.66
N HIS A 72 33.06 3.89 -1.06
CA HIS A 72 32.60 4.08 -2.44
C HIS A 72 31.91 5.44 -2.67
N GLY A 73 32.10 6.40 -1.76
CA GLY A 73 31.76 7.81 -1.97
C GLY A 73 30.30 8.21 -1.72
N LEU A 74 29.48 7.29 -1.21
CA LEU A 74 28.15 7.61 -0.68
C LEU A 74 28.30 8.37 0.66
N ASN A 75 27.40 9.32 0.90
CA ASN A 75 27.53 10.30 1.98
C ASN A 75 26.30 10.40 2.90
N GLY A 76 25.32 9.53 2.72
CA GLY A 76 24.13 9.49 3.58
C GLY A 76 23.49 8.11 3.63
N MET A 77 22.91 7.80 4.79
CA MET A 77 22.12 6.61 5.03
C MET A 77 20.73 7.02 5.52
N VAL A 78 19.70 6.75 4.71
CA VAL A 78 18.33 6.77 5.19
C VAL A 78 18.09 5.54 6.05
N LEU A 79 17.68 5.75 7.30
CA LEU A 79 17.47 4.67 8.26
C LEU A 79 15.99 4.53 8.64
N SER A 80 15.44 3.36 8.32
CA SER A 80 14.14 2.88 8.78
C SER A 80 14.33 1.97 10.00
N ALA A 81 14.20 2.54 11.20
CA ALA A 81 14.44 1.83 12.46
C ALA A 81 13.39 2.12 13.55
N GLY A 82 12.21 2.65 13.18
CA GLY A 82 11.20 3.08 14.14
C GLY A 82 11.68 4.27 14.98
N LEU A 83 12.30 5.25 14.33
CA LEU A 83 12.81 6.49 14.95
C LEU A 83 11.69 7.50 15.25
N ASP A 84 10.43 7.16 14.95
CA ASP A 84 9.21 7.88 15.24
C ASP A 84 8.29 7.12 16.22
N ARG A 85 8.87 6.23 17.04
CA ARG A 85 8.20 5.50 18.14
C ARG A 85 9.15 5.27 19.33
N LEU A 86 10.08 6.19 19.54
CA LEU A 86 11.15 6.12 20.53
C LEU A 86 10.61 5.94 21.94
N CYS A 87 9.46 6.53 22.30
CA CYS A 87 8.90 6.35 23.65
C CYS A 87 8.50 4.89 23.98
N LYS A 88 8.43 4.02 22.98
CA LYS A 88 8.11 2.58 23.11
C LYS A 88 9.34 1.69 23.02
N GLN A 89 10.53 2.25 22.82
CA GLN A 89 11.76 1.48 22.65
C GLN A 89 12.41 1.13 23.99
N PRO A 90 13.02 -0.07 24.11
CA PRO A 90 13.73 -0.47 25.32
C PRO A 90 15.10 0.23 25.42
N PRO A 91 15.73 0.31 26.61
CA PRO A 91 17.03 0.97 26.79
C PRO A 91 18.14 0.48 25.83
N GLU A 92 18.17 -0.83 25.54
CA GLU A 92 19.17 -1.44 24.66
C GLU A 92 19.06 -0.95 23.21
N TYR A 93 17.86 -0.54 22.77
CA TYR A 93 17.68 0.11 21.47
C TYR A 93 18.49 1.41 21.39
N PHE A 94 18.45 2.22 22.45
CA PHE A 94 19.17 3.51 22.48
C PHE A 94 20.68 3.32 22.52
N GLU A 95 21.19 2.29 23.21
CA GLU A 95 22.61 1.95 23.17
C GLU A 95 23.06 1.53 21.76
N ARG A 96 22.24 0.76 21.05
CA ARG A 96 22.50 0.42 19.64
C ARG A 96 22.42 1.64 18.72
N LEU A 97 21.44 2.51 18.93
CA LEU A 97 21.32 3.76 18.16
C LEU A 97 22.55 4.65 18.35
N LYS A 98 23.07 4.80 19.58
CA LYS A 98 24.33 5.52 19.84
C LYS A 98 25.51 4.92 19.09
N ARG A 99 25.63 3.59 19.04
CA ARG A 99 26.67 2.89 18.28
C ARG A 99 26.54 3.15 16.78
N VAL A 100 25.33 3.09 16.23
CA VAL A 100 25.05 3.41 14.82
C VAL A 100 25.43 4.86 14.49
N LEU A 101 25.11 5.81 15.37
CA LEU A 101 25.51 7.21 15.21
C LEU A 101 27.04 7.41 15.25
N ALA A 102 27.76 6.64 16.07
CA ALA A 102 29.23 6.67 16.10
C ALA A 102 29.82 6.13 14.78
N ILE A 103 29.33 4.98 14.31
CA ILE A 103 29.73 4.37 13.03
C ILE A 103 29.54 5.36 11.87
N CYS A 104 28.36 5.99 11.80
CA CYS A 104 28.06 6.99 10.76
C CYS A 104 29.04 8.16 10.79
N ARG A 105 29.37 8.67 11.99
CA ARG A 105 30.31 9.78 12.19
C ARG A 105 31.75 9.40 11.81
N GLU A 106 32.19 8.20 12.19
CA GLU A 106 33.53 7.70 11.89
C GLU A 106 33.76 7.48 10.39
N ASN A 107 32.69 7.32 9.62
CA ASN A 107 32.72 7.07 8.19
C ASN A 107 32.22 8.27 7.36
N ASP A 108 32.01 9.44 7.96
CA ASP A 108 31.50 10.64 7.28
C ASP A 108 30.18 10.43 6.50
N VAL A 109 29.32 9.52 6.99
CA VAL A 109 27.99 9.24 6.45
C VAL A 109 26.93 9.90 7.33
N GLU A 110 26.07 10.74 6.75
CA GLU A 110 24.96 11.32 7.51
C GLU A 110 23.85 10.28 7.75
N LEU A 111 23.36 10.17 8.99
CA LEU A 111 22.14 9.42 9.29
C LEU A 111 20.92 10.31 9.02
N ILE A 112 20.05 9.88 8.11
CA ILE A 112 18.79 10.53 7.74
C ILE A 112 17.62 9.69 8.28
N PRO A 113 16.89 10.11 9.33
CA PRO A 113 15.77 9.35 9.85
C PRO A 113 14.61 9.28 8.85
N GLN A 114 14.08 8.06 8.61
CA GLN A 114 12.75 7.89 8.00
C GLN A 114 11.68 7.88 9.09
N LEU A 115 10.65 8.73 8.95
CA LEU A 115 9.67 9.00 10.00
C LEU A 115 8.26 9.21 9.46
N PHE A 116 7.29 9.19 10.38
CA PHE A 116 5.92 9.71 10.27
C PHE A 116 5.11 9.08 9.13
N SER A 117 5.17 7.75 9.04
CA SER A 117 4.38 7.04 8.04
C SER A 117 2.89 7.12 8.34
N VAL A 118 2.13 7.70 7.39
CA VAL A 118 0.67 7.64 7.40
C VAL A 118 0.17 6.38 6.71
N GLY A 119 0.76 6.01 5.57
CA GLY A 119 0.32 4.87 4.76
C GLY A 119 0.40 3.55 5.51
N TYR A 120 1.49 3.32 6.25
CA TYR A 120 1.70 2.10 7.03
C TYR A 120 1.28 2.23 8.50
N GLY A 121 1.33 3.43 9.06
CA GLY A 121 0.75 3.78 10.36
C GLY A 121 1.37 3.11 11.60
N GLY A 122 2.31 2.17 11.45
CA GLY A 122 2.75 1.27 12.51
C GLY A 122 3.26 1.96 13.78
N SER A 123 4.02 3.04 13.63
CA SER A 123 4.51 3.82 14.78
C SER A 123 3.38 4.50 15.53
N VAL A 124 2.46 5.18 14.84
CA VAL A 124 1.30 5.84 15.45
C VAL A 124 0.34 4.84 16.09
N LEU A 125 0.05 3.73 15.41
CA LEU A 125 -0.86 2.70 15.89
C LEU A 125 -0.34 1.94 17.12
N ALA A 126 0.98 1.99 17.39
CA ALA A 126 1.56 1.48 18.63
C ALA A 126 1.23 2.36 19.85
N HIS A 127 0.83 3.62 19.64
CA HIS A 127 0.36 4.52 20.68
C HIS A 127 -1.14 4.39 20.87
N ASP A 128 -1.89 4.50 19.77
CA ASP A 128 -3.33 4.37 19.77
C ASP A 128 -3.84 3.78 18.45
N ARG A 129 -4.40 2.58 18.53
CA ARG A 129 -4.97 1.86 17.39
C ARG A 129 -6.23 2.54 16.87
N ASN A 130 -6.90 3.33 17.70
CA ASN A 130 -8.06 4.11 17.28
C ASN A 130 -7.67 5.22 16.31
N LEU A 131 -6.39 5.50 16.02
CA LEU A 131 -5.95 6.46 15.01
C LEU A 131 -5.98 5.93 13.55
N ALA A 132 -6.38 4.67 13.33
CA ALA A 132 -6.56 4.08 11.99
C ALA A 132 -7.64 4.78 11.14
N ALA A 133 -7.47 4.89 9.82
CA ALA A 133 -8.47 5.47 8.93
C ALA A 133 -9.80 4.69 9.00
N GLY A 134 -10.89 5.35 9.40
CA GLY A 134 -12.18 4.68 9.63
C GLY A 134 -13.03 4.57 8.37
N ILE A 135 -13.52 3.37 8.07
CA ILE A 135 -14.49 3.09 7.00
C ILE A 135 -15.89 2.94 7.64
N PRO A 136 -16.92 3.59 7.10
CA PRO A 136 -18.26 3.57 7.66
C PRO A 136 -18.91 2.19 7.59
N LEU A 137 -19.62 1.87 8.67
CA LEU A 137 -20.65 0.84 8.75
C LEU A 137 -21.99 1.53 8.97
N ARG A 138 -23.04 1.08 8.28
CA ARG A 138 -24.38 1.71 8.37
C ARG A 138 -25.47 0.66 8.49
N GLY A 139 -26.41 0.90 9.40
CA GLY A 139 -27.62 0.10 9.53
C GLY A 139 -27.36 -1.35 9.98
N ILE A 140 -26.29 -1.59 10.72
CA ILE A 140 -25.93 -2.94 11.17
C ILE A 140 -26.92 -3.41 12.22
N ARG A 141 -27.49 -4.61 12.01
CA ARG A 141 -28.58 -5.12 12.85
C ARG A 141 -28.08 -5.83 14.08
N TYR A 142 -28.63 -5.46 15.22
CA TYR A 142 -28.42 -6.11 16.51
C TYR A 142 -29.78 -6.45 17.13
N HIS A 143 -29.86 -7.58 17.84
CA HIS A 143 -31.06 -7.98 18.56
C HIS A 143 -30.78 -8.06 20.06
N VAL A 144 -31.70 -7.53 20.87
CA VAL A 144 -31.56 -7.46 22.32
C VAL A 144 -32.12 -8.73 22.96
N THR A 145 -31.31 -9.37 23.81
CA THR A 145 -31.73 -10.44 24.70
C THR A 145 -31.23 -10.15 26.11
N GLY A 146 -32.15 -9.89 27.02
CA GLY A 146 -31.88 -9.41 28.37
C GLY A 146 -31.15 -8.05 28.35
N LYS A 147 -29.93 -8.01 28.89
CA LYS A 147 -29.09 -6.80 28.98
C LYS A 147 -28.01 -6.73 27.91
N ARG A 148 -28.15 -7.48 26.82
CA ARG A 148 -27.15 -7.58 25.75
C ARG A 148 -27.81 -7.48 24.39
N ALA A 149 -27.24 -6.69 23.50
CA ALA A 149 -27.58 -6.74 22.08
C ALA A 149 -26.47 -7.44 21.31
N GLU A 150 -26.82 -8.40 20.48
CA GLU A 150 -25.88 -9.20 19.68
C GLU A 150 -26.14 -9.03 18.19
N PHE A 151 -25.08 -9.10 17.39
CA PHE A 151 -25.16 -8.94 15.94
C PHE A 151 -26.05 -10.01 15.31
N VAL A 152 -26.91 -9.59 14.37
CA VAL A 152 -27.75 -10.48 13.58
C VAL A 152 -27.39 -10.35 12.11
N PRO A 153 -26.79 -11.38 11.49
CA PRO A 153 -26.52 -11.38 10.05
C PRO A 153 -27.82 -11.40 9.25
N ASP A 154 -27.80 -10.87 8.02
CA ASP A 154 -28.98 -10.85 7.16
C ASP A 154 -29.46 -12.23 6.70
N GLY A 155 -28.56 -13.23 6.74
CA GLY A 155 -28.82 -14.62 6.35
C GLY A 155 -29.07 -14.83 4.84
N LYS A 156 -28.91 -13.81 4.00
CA LYS A 156 -29.22 -13.86 2.56
C LYS A 156 -27.97 -13.87 1.69
N THR A 157 -26.87 -13.31 2.19
CA THR A 157 -25.61 -13.24 1.43
C THR A 157 -24.94 -14.62 1.40
N THR A 158 -24.85 -15.25 0.23
CA THR A 158 -24.19 -16.56 0.05
C THR A 158 -23.58 -16.70 -1.34
N ILE A 159 -22.57 -17.57 -1.48
CA ILE A 159 -22.02 -17.98 -2.78
C ILE A 159 -22.72 -19.27 -3.21
N VAL A 160 -23.60 -19.17 -4.20
CA VAL A 160 -24.27 -20.34 -4.79
C VAL A 160 -23.27 -21.11 -5.65
N GLY A 161 -23.00 -22.38 -5.30
CA GLY A 161 -22.04 -23.25 -5.99
C GLY A 161 -20.59 -23.07 -5.56
N GLY A 162 -20.35 -22.40 -4.43
CA GLY A 162 -19.01 -22.23 -3.86
C GLY A 162 -18.44 -23.49 -3.19
N ASP A 163 -19.29 -24.49 -2.94
CA ASP A 163 -18.91 -25.84 -2.50
C ASP A 163 -18.38 -26.72 -3.66
N PHE A 164 -18.49 -26.25 -4.91
CA PHE A 164 -18.06 -26.95 -6.12
C PHE A 164 -18.71 -28.33 -6.37
N GLU A 165 -19.80 -28.64 -5.65
CA GLU A 165 -20.44 -29.96 -5.72
C GLU A 165 -21.35 -30.13 -6.95
N THR A 166 -21.96 -29.05 -7.40
CA THR A 166 -22.90 -29.07 -8.53
C THR A 166 -22.19 -28.61 -9.81
N VAL A 167 -22.03 -29.52 -10.77
CA VAL A 167 -21.20 -29.29 -11.97
C VAL A 167 -21.87 -29.78 -13.26
N ASP A 168 -21.49 -29.18 -14.38
CA ASP A 168 -21.78 -29.63 -15.75
C ASP A 168 -20.44 -29.85 -16.48
N GLY A 169 -19.99 -31.11 -16.52
CA GLY A 169 -18.63 -31.45 -16.94
C GLY A 169 -17.59 -30.79 -16.02
N ASN A 170 -16.69 -29.98 -16.60
CA ASN A 170 -15.72 -29.20 -15.82
C ASN A 170 -16.26 -27.85 -15.34
N ARG A 171 -17.53 -27.50 -15.62
CA ARG A 171 -18.11 -26.21 -15.24
C ARG A 171 -18.82 -26.27 -13.90
N VAL A 172 -18.52 -25.32 -13.03
CA VAL A 172 -19.20 -25.19 -11.73
C VAL A 172 -20.52 -24.44 -11.93
N VAL A 173 -21.63 -25.02 -11.50
CA VAL A 173 -22.94 -24.36 -11.55
C VAL A 173 -22.96 -23.21 -10.53
N GLY A 174 -23.40 -22.02 -10.95
CA GLY A 174 -23.43 -20.81 -10.12
C GLY A 174 -22.24 -19.89 -10.34
N ALA A 175 -21.08 -20.42 -10.73
CA ALA A 175 -19.94 -19.61 -11.15
C ALA A 175 -20.33 -18.78 -12.39
N ARG A 176 -20.06 -17.47 -12.34
CA ARG A 176 -20.27 -16.57 -13.49
C ARG A 176 -19.11 -16.60 -14.46
N PHE A 177 -17.95 -17.03 -13.98
CA PHE A 177 -16.74 -17.14 -14.76
C PHE A 177 -15.80 -18.14 -14.10
N HIS A 178 -15.08 -18.91 -14.92
CA HIS A 178 -13.80 -19.48 -14.55
C HIS A 178 -12.95 -19.73 -15.80
N ASP A 179 -11.63 -19.62 -15.65
CA ASP A 179 -10.69 -19.69 -16.77
C ASP A 179 -10.66 -21.11 -17.39
N ARG A 180 -11.07 -21.21 -18.66
CA ARG A 180 -10.97 -22.37 -19.57
C ARG A 180 -11.31 -23.74 -18.91
N PRO A 181 -12.59 -24.03 -18.69
CA PRO A 181 -13.04 -25.29 -18.10
C PRO A 181 -12.58 -26.51 -18.93
N GLY A 182 -11.84 -27.44 -18.32
CA GLY A 182 -11.26 -28.61 -18.97
C GLY A 182 -9.88 -28.41 -19.61
N GLU A 183 -9.32 -27.20 -19.54
CA GLU A 183 -7.97 -26.90 -20.04
C GLU A 183 -7.09 -26.27 -18.94
N VAL A 184 -7.66 -25.35 -18.16
CA VAL A 184 -7.00 -24.68 -17.03
C VAL A 184 -7.68 -25.03 -15.71
N SER A 185 -9.00 -24.93 -15.62
CA SER A 185 -9.76 -25.32 -14.43
C SER A 185 -10.46 -26.66 -14.61
N PHE A 186 -10.39 -27.53 -13.61
CA PHE A 186 -10.90 -28.91 -13.65
C PHE A 186 -11.64 -29.23 -12.35
N VAL A 187 -12.78 -29.90 -12.48
CA VAL A 187 -13.43 -30.50 -11.32
C VAL A 187 -12.61 -31.71 -10.89
N ASP A 188 -12.25 -31.77 -9.63
CA ASP A 188 -11.39 -32.81 -9.07
C ASP A 188 -12.14 -33.58 -7.99
N GLU A 189 -12.32 -34.88 -8.20
CA GLU A 189 -13.00 -35.79 -7.26
C GLU A 189 -12.00 -36.57 -6.39
N THR A 190 -10.70 -36.29 -6.51
CA THR A 190 -9.62 -37.04 -5.84
C THR A 190 -8.92 -36.23 -4.76
N VAL A 191 -8.67 -34.96 -5.03
CA VAL A 191 -8.03 -34.05 -4.08
C VAL A 191 -9.09 -33.06 -3.62
N VAL A 192 -9.65 -33.31 -2.46
CA VAL A 192 -10.84 -32.61 -1.94
C VAL A 192 -10.56 -32.20 -0.50
N ALA A 193 -11.00 -31.01 -0.09
CA ALA A 193 -10.94 -30.55 1.29
C ALA A 193 -12.23 -30.93 2.02
N GLU A 194 -13.37 -30.69 1.37
CA GLU A 194 -14.71 -30.99 1.90
C GLU A 194 -15.65 -31.50 0.80
N GLY A 195 -16.68 -32.27 1.16
CA GLY A 195 -17.60 -32.82 0.17
C GLY A 195 -16.98 -33.92 -0.70
N LYS A 196 -17.27 -33.88 -2.00
CA LYS A 196 -16.82 -34.86 -3.01
C LYS A 196 -16.00 -34.22 -4.12
N ARG A 197 -15.99 -32.89 -4.23
CA ARG A 197 -15.38 -32.17 -5.34
C ARG A 197 -14.64 -30.94 -4.87
N SER A 198 -13.50 -30.67 -5.48
CA SER A 198 -12.85 -29.36 -5.43
C SER A 198 -12.61 -28.83 -6.84
N LEU A 199 -12.19 -27.56 -6.96
CA LEU A 199 -11.80 -26.97 -8.22
C LEU A 199 -10.27 -26.88 -8.31
N ARG A 200 -9.68 -27.72 -9.16
CA ARG A 200 -8.25 -27.73 -9.46
C ARG A 200 -7.92 -26.81 -10.62
N PHE A 201 -6.79 -26.12 -10.54
CA PHE A 201 -6.22 -25.32 -11.61
C PHE A 201 -4.82 -25.80 -11.95
N GLU A 202 -4.54 -25.95 -13.24
CA GLU A 202 -3.20 -26.26 -13.76
C GLU A 202 -3.02 -25.69 -15.17
N ASN A 203 -1.84 -25.87 -15.77
CA ASN A 203 -1.52 -25.42 -17.13
C ASN A 203 -1.65 -23.90 -17.38
N MET A 204 -1.80 -23.07 -16.33
CA MET A 204 -1.97 -21.62 -16.47
C MET A 204 -0.88 -20.99 -17.32
N GLY A 205 0.40 -21.35 -17.08
CA GLY A 205 1.56 -20.81 -17.79
C GLY A 205 1.62 -21.12 -19.29
N ARG A 206 0.74 -21.99 -19.82
CA ARG A 206 0.63 -22.22 -21.27
C ARG A 206 -0.13 -21.13 -22.00
N TYR A 207 -0.88 -20.30 -21.27
CA TYR A 207 -1.76 -19.28 -21.83
C TYR A 207 -1.24 -17.87 -21.54
N GLU A 208 -1.59 -16.94 -22.43
CA GLU A 208 -1.27 -15.53 -22.27
C GLU A 208 -1.74 -15.02 -20.89
N HIS A 209 -0.84 -14.32 -20.20
CA HIS A 209 -1.03 -13.78 -18.84
C HIS A 209 -1.14 -14.80 -17.69
N GLY A 210 -1.07 -16.11 -17.92
CA GLY A 210 -0.97 -17.09 -16.83
C GLY A 210 -2.14 -17.05 -15.83
N HIS A 211 -3.37 -16.83 -16.31
CA HIS A 211 -4.54 -16.71 -15.44
C HIS A 211 -5.17 -18.06 -15.12
N GLY A 212 -5.66 -18.21 -13.89
CA GLY A 212 -6.48 -19.35 -13.46
C GLY A 212 -7.37 -18.91 -12.30
N ARG A 213 -8.64 -18.61 -12.58
CA ARG A 213 -9.55 -17.99 -11.60
C ARG A 213 -10.95 -18.58 -11.73
N VAL A 214 -11.70 -18.53 -10.65
CA VAL A 214 -13.16 -18.68 -10.61
C VAL A 214 -13.77 -17.42 -10.00
N MET A 215 -14.97 -17.05 -10.44
CA MET A 215 -15.69 -15.88 -9.95
C MET A 215 -17.18 -16.13 -9.77
N PHE A 216 -17.69 -15.60 -8.66
CA PHE A 216 -19.10 -15.55 -8.31
C PHE A 216 -19.55 -14.10 -8.14
N GLU A 217 -20.76 -13.80 -8.58
CA GLU A 217 -21.40 -12.51 -8.36
C GLU A 217 -22.34 -12.64 -7.16
N VAL A 218 -22.15 -11.80 -6.14
CA VAL A 218 -22.85 -11.92 -4.86
C VAL A 218 -23.53 -10.59 -4.52
N PRO A 219 -24.85 -10.58 -4.26
CA PRO A 219 -25.52 -9.40 -3.72
C PRO A 219 -25.05 -9.13 -2.29
N VAL A 220 -24.80 -7.88 -1.96
CA VAL A 220 -24.40 -7.41 -0.62
C VAL A 220 -25.24 -6.19 -0.23
N LYS A 221 -25.19 -5.78 1.03
CA LYS A 221 -25.79 -4.54 1.50
C LYS A 221 -24.73 -3.45 1.56
N PRO A 222 -24.99 -2.24 1.03
CA PRO A 222 -24.07 -1.12 1.14
C PRO A 222 -23.70 -0.79 2.60
N TYR A 223 -22.43 -0.55 2.85
CA TYR A 223 -21.81 -0.19 4.13
C TYR A 223 -21.92 -1.28 5.20
N HIS A 224 -21.97 -2.55 4.77
CA HIS A 224 -21.81 -3.71 5.63
C HIS A 224 -20.44 -4.37 5.44
N ALA A 225 -20.00 -5.12 6.46
CA ALA A 225 -18.78 -5.90 6.45
C ALA A 225 -19.06 -7.37 6.13
N TYR A 226 -18.12 -7.99 5.42
CA TYR A 226 -18.23 -9.37 4.97
C TYR A 226 -16.92 -10.11 5.14
N ARG A 227 -17.01 -11.43 5.28
CA ARG A 227 -15.87 -12.35 5.34
C ARG A 227 -16.04 -13.42 4.28
N VAL A 228 -14.99 -13.65 3.50
CA VAL A 228 -14.88 -14.72 2.52
C VAL A 228 -13.88 -15.76 3.05
N ARG A 229 -14.26 -17.03 3.00
CA ARG A 229 -13.42 -18.17 3.39
C ARG A 229 -13.32 -19.17 2.24
N CYS A 230 -12.19 -19.84 2.12
CA CYS A 230 -12.03 -21.03 1.28
C CYS A 230 -10.84 -21.86 1.76
N PHE A 231 -10.81 -23.14 1.39
CA PHE A 231 -9.62 -23.97 1.50
C PHE A 231 -8.78 -23.85 0.22
N VAL A 232 -7.47 -23.75 0.39
CA VAL A 232 -6.51 -23.67 -0.70
C VAL A 232 -5.39 -24.68 -0.48
N LYS A 233 -5.03 -25.39 -1.54
CA LYS A 233 -3.85 -26.27 -1.61
C LYS A 233 -3.01 -25.86 -2.80
N THR A 234 -1.69 -25.94 -2.70
CA THR A 234 -0.78 -25.60 -3.81
C THR A 234 0.29 -26.67 -4.01
N GLU A 235 0.71 -26.86 -5.25
CA GLU A 235 1.84 -27.73 -5.62
C GLU A 235 2.73 -27.01 -6.63
N ARG A 236 3.94 -26.66 -6.21
CA ARG A 236 4.95 -25.93 -7.02
C ARG A 236 4.39 -24.71 -7.75
N LEU A 237 3.41 -24.03 -7.16
CA LEU A 237 2.78 -22.85 -7.75
C LEU A 237 3.82 -21.72 -7.87
N ALA A 238 3.98 -21.20 -9.07
CA ALA A 238 4.97 -20.17 -9.37
C ALA A 238 4.31 -18.96 -10.05
N PRO A 239 4.71 -17.72 -9.71
CA PRO A 239 5.61 -17.39 -8.60
C PRO A 239 4.98 -17.68 -7.23
N GLU A 240 5.81 -17.86 -6.20
CA GLU A 240 5.32 -18.06 -4.84
C GLU A 240 4.42 -16.88 -4.39
N GLY A 241 3.32 -17.20 -3.71
CA GLY A 241 2.41 -16.16 -3.23
C GLY A 241 1.61 -15.47 -4.33
N CYS A 242 1.38 -16.10 -5.49
CA CYS A 242 0.56 -15.53 -6.56
C CYS A 242 -0.95 -15.77 -6.42
N PHE A 243 -1.39 -16.66 -5.51
CA PHE A 243 -2.80 -16.89 -5.23
C PHE A 243 -3.44 -15.73 -4.48
N ARG A 244 -4.64 -15.32 -4.90
CA ARG A 244 -5.42 -14.24 -4.30
C ARG A 244 -6.90 -14.62 -4.20
N VAL A 245 -7.55 -14.05 -3.20
CA VAL A 245 -9.01 -13.87 -3.18
C VAL A 245 -9.26 -12.38 -3.41
N HIS A 246 -9.83 -12.02 -4.56
CA HIS A 246 -10.11 -10.62 -4.90
C HIS A 246 -11.61 -10.34 -4.82
N ILE A 247 -11.94 -9.25 -4.13
CA ILE A 247 -13.31 -8.73 -4.07
C ILE A 247 -13.34 -7.46 -4.89
N LEU A 248 -14.08 -7.47 -6.00
CA LEU A 248 -14.22 -6.32 -6.88
C LEU A 248 -15.67 -5.82 -6.88
N ALA A 249 -15.86 -4.52 -6.70
CA ALA A 249 -17.11 -3.85 -7.04
C ALA A 249 -16.83 -2.90 -8.19
N ASP A 250 -17.50 -3.11 -9.32
CA ASP A 250 -17.09 -2.54 -10.60
C ASP A 250 -15.58 -2.72 -10.82
N ASN A 251 -14.82 -1.66 -11.07
CA ASN A 251 -13.37 -1.73 -11.25
C ASN A 251 -12.57 -1.53 -9.95
N ARG A 252 -13.23 -1.35 -8.80
CA ARG A 252 -12.58 -1.05 -7.52
C ARG A 252 -12.32 -2.31 -6.69
N PRO A 253 -11.08 -2.56 -6.23
CA PRO A 253 -10.81 -3.61 -5.27
C PRO A 253 -11.28 -3.20 -3.86
N LEU A 254 -12.10 -4.03 -3.22
CA LEU A 254 -12.62 -3.81 -1.86
C LEU A 254 -11.87 -4.61 -0.79
N SER A 255 -11.08 -5.61 -1.19
CA SER A 255 -10.20 -6.36 -0.29
C SER A 255 -8.84 -6.65 -0.90
N PRO A 256 -7.94 -5.66 -0.90
CA PRO A 256 -6.61 -5.86 -1.44
C PRO A 256 -5.71 -6.56 -0.40
N GLN A 257 -6.08 -7.76 0.07
CA GLN A 257 -5.30 -8.54 1.04
C GLN A 257 -4.44 -9.61 0.36
N ASP A 258 -3.23 -9.83 0.86
CA ASP A 258 -2.34 -10.91 0.42
C ASP A 258 -2.31 -12.02 1.48
N PRO A 259 -2.93 -13.19 1.21
CA PRO A 259 -3.01 -14.29 2.17
C PRO A 259 -1.69 -15.06 2.35
N ARG A 260 -0.64 -14.74 1.57
CA ARG A 260 0.70 -15.37 1.65
C ARG A 260 0.63 -16.90 1.54
N ILE A 261 0.12 -17.37 0.40
CA ILE A 261 0.07 -18.81 0.09
C ILE A 261 1.43 -19.27 -0.47
N PRO A 262 2.13 -20.21 0.18
CA PRO A 262 3.40 -20.74 -0.31
C PRO A 262 3.26 -21.42 -1.67
N SER A 263 4.39 -21.62 -2.34
CA SER A 263 4.45 -22.37 -3.60
C SER A 263 3.89 -23.79 -3.45
N THR A 264 4.13 -24.44 -2.31
CA THR A 264 3.59 -25.77 -1.99
C THR A 264 3.07 -25.79 -0.56
N THR A 265 1.82 -26.19 -0.39
CA THR A 265 1.18 -26.32 0.92
C THR A 265 0.03 -27.32 0.83
N ASP A 266 -0.24 -28.03 1.92
CA ASP A 266 -1.48 -28.81 2.03
C ASP A 266 -2.69 -27.90 2.21
N TRP A 267 -3.89 -28.47 2.30
CA TRP A 267 -5.11 -27.69 2.56
C TRP A 267 -4.95 -26.74 3.72
N ARG A 268 -5.17 -25.46 3.46
CA ARG A 268 -5.20 -24.40 4.46
C ARG A 268 -6.39 -23.50 4.23
N GLU A 269 -7.02 -23.07 5.31
CA GLU A 269 -8.07 -22.07 5.23
C GLU A 269 -7.47 -20.69 4.92
N VAL A 270 -8.13 -19.97 4.03
CA VAL A 270 -7.85 -18.58 3.68
C VAL A 270 -9.07 -17.76 4.07
N THR A 271 -8.86 -16.73 4.88
CA THR A 271 -9.89 -15.76 5.28
C THR A 271 -9.53 -14.37 4.76
N VAL A 272 -10.47 -13.73 4.08
CA VAL A 272 -10.35 -12.36 3.58
C VAL A 272 -11.61 -11.59 3.96
N GLY A 273 -11.48 -10.38 4.47
CA GLY A 273 -12.65 -9.55 4.81
C GLY A 273 -12.68 -8.23 4.06
N PHE A 274 -13.88 -7.65 3.93
CA PHE A 274 -14.09 -6.40 3.21
C PHE A 274 -15.27 -5.61 3.75
N ASN A 275 -15.29 -4.32 3.43
CA ASN A 275 -16.46 -3.47 3.54
C ASN A 275 -17.03 -3.26 2.13
N SER A 276 -18.34 -3.34 1.99
CA SER A 276 -19.06 -3.19 0.72
C SER A 276 -19.14 -1.76 0.19
N TRP A 277 -18.80 -0.74 0.99
CA TRP A 277 -18.94 0.68 0.62
C TRP A 277 -20.37 0.99 0.13
N SER A 278 -20.55 1.86 -0.85
CA SER A 278 -21.87 2.16 -1.41
C SER A 278 -22.42 1.06 -2.32
N PHE A 279 -21.70 -0.06 -2.52
CA PHE A 279 -22.07 -1.09 -3.48
C PHE A 279 -23.05 -2.11 -2.88
N ASP A 280 -24.00 -2.57 -3.70
CA ASP A 280 -24.98 -3.60 -3.38
C ASP A 280 -24.65 -4.96 -4.02
N LYS A 281 -23.48 -5.04 -4.69
CA LYS A 281 -23.02 -6.23 -5.38
C LYS A 281 -21.51 -6.28 -5.50
N VAL A 282 -20.95 -7.47 -5.36
CA VAL A 282 -19.52 -7.73 -5.55
C VAL A 282 -19.27 -8.93 -6.44
N ARG A 283 -18.08 -8.97 -7.03
CA ARG A 283 -17.51 -10.13 -7.71
C ARG A 283 -16.42 -10.71 -6.83
N VAL A 284 -16.63 -11.94 -6.36
CA VAL A 284 -15.70 -12.69 -5.52
C VAL A 284 -14.88 -13.60 -6.43
N TYR A 285 -13.60 -13.30 -6.59
CA TYR A 285 -12.65 -14.14 -7.32
C TYR A 285 -11.79 -14.95 -6.37
N ALA A 286 -11.50 -16.20 -6.72
CA ALA A 286 -10.42 -17.00 -6.15
C ALA A 286 -9.52 -17.51 -7.27
N GLY A 287 -8.21 -17.30 -7.18
CA GLY A 287 -7.27 -17.78 -8.20
C GLY A 287 -5.97 -17.01 -8.30
N VAL A 288 -5.35 -17.09 -9.47
CA VAL A 288 -4.02 -16.53 -9.78
C VAL A 288 -4.07 -15.61 -11.00
N TRP A 289 -3.21 -14.59 -10.98
CA TRP A 289 -2.95 -13.70 -12.10
C TRP A 289 -1.45 -13.75 -12.39
N GLY A 290 -1.03 -14.29 -13.53
CA GLY A 290 0.39 -14.36 -13.90
C GLY A 290 1.12 -15.59 -13.37
N ALA A 291 0.42 -16.69 -13.11
CA ALA A 291 1.08 -17.94 -12.76
C ALA A 291 1.86 -18.50 -13.98
N THR A 292 3.12 -18.86 -13.74
CA THR A 292 4.02 -19.40 -14.76
C THR A 292 4.07 -20.93 -14.73
N ASP A 293 3.84 -21.55 -13.58
CA ASP A 293 3.85 -23.01 -13.41
C ASP A 293 3.08 -23.46 -12.16
N GLY A 294 2.91 -24.76 -12.02
CA GLY A 294 2.36 -25.43 -10.85
C GLY A 294 0.84 -25.62 -10.89
N LYS A 295 0.30 -26.06 -9.74
CA LYS A 295 -1.12 -26.34 -9.54
C LYS A 295 -1.61 -25.71 -8.26
N PHE A 296 -2.91 -25.41 -8.22
CA PHE A 296 -3.59 -25.14 -6.98
C PHE A 296 -5.01 -25.69 -7.00
N TRP A 297 -5.59 -25.87 -5.82
CA TRP A 297 -6.97 -26.27 -5.62
C TRP A 297 -7.66 -25.26 -4.74
N VAL A 298 -8.94 -25.02 -5.02
CA VAL A 298 -9.84 -24.24 -4.17
C VAL A 298 -11.04 -25.11 -3.82
N ASP A 299 -11.45 -25.03 -2.56
CA ASP A 299 -12.61 -25.76 -2.06
C ASP A 299 -13.37 -24.90 -1.02
N GLY A 300 -14.66 -25.15 -0.84
CA GLY A 300 -15.47 -24.53 0.21
C GLY A 300 -15.49 -23.00 0.18
N LEU A 301 -15.64 -22.38 -0.99
CA LEU A 301 -15.68 -20.92 -1.12
C LEU A 301 -17.00 -20.36 -0.57
N GLN A 302 -16.92 -19.67 0.55
CA GLN A 302 -18.08 -19.15 1.29
C GLN A 302 -17.95 -17.65 1.54
N ILE A 303 -19.09 -16.98 1.71
CA ILE A 303 -19.19 -15.59 2.14
C ILE A 303 -20.23 -15.50 3.26
N GLU A 304 -19.95 -14.67 4.26
CA GLU A 304 -20.88 -14.34 5.33
C GLU A 304 -20.84 -12.83 5.64
N GLU A 305 -22.01 -12.26 5.96
CA GLU A 305 -22.07 -10.94 6.60
C GLU A 305 -21.52 -11.07 8.02
N VAL A 306 -20.65 -10.15 8.41
CA VAL A 306 -20.09 -10.09 9.76
C VAL A 306 -20.43 -8.78 10.43
N GLY A 307 -20.64 -8.83 11.74
CA GLY A 307 -20.86 -7.63 12.51
C GLY A 307 -19.62 -6.74 12.60
N PRO A 308 -19.72 -5.60 13.29
CA PRO A 308 -18.67 -4.58 13.38
C PRO A 308 -17.45 -5.09 14.16
N VAL A 309 -16.49 -5.71 13.46
CA VAL A 309 -15.15 -6.01 13.97
C VAL A 309 -14.21 -4.84 13.70
N ASN A 310 -13.17 -4.70 14.52
CA ASN A 310 -12.18 -3.61 14.43
C ASN A 310 -12.80 -2.21 14.57
N LEU A 311 -13.68 -2.06 15.55
CA LEU A 311 -14.35 -0.80 15.86
C LEU A 311 -13.35 0.30 16.17
N ILE A 312 -13.50 1.44 15.50
CA ILE A 312 -12.68 2.63 15.74
C ILE A 312 -13.47 3.60 16.62
N ARG A 313 -12.88 3.98 17.76
CA ARG A 313 -13.50 4.83 18.78
C ARG A 313 -12.68 6.10 18.99
N ARG A 314 -13.11 7.17 18.34
CA ARG A 314 -12.58 8.55 18.48
C ARG A 314 -13.61 9.55 17.92
N GLU A 315 -13.35 10.85 18.06
CA GLU A 315 -14.27 11.91 17.67
C GLU A 315 -14.72 11.82 16.20
N GLY A 316 -13.80 11.54 15.26
CA GLY A 316 -14.13 11.37 13.85
C GLY A 316 -14.88 10.09 13.48
N THR A 317 -15.19 9.22 14.44
CA THR A 317 -15.88 7.94 14.21
C THR A 317 -17.05 7.75 15.19
N PRO A 318 -18.08 8.62 15.13
CA PRO A 318 -19.22 8.50 16.02
C PRO A 318 -19.96 7.18 15.84
N VAL A 319 -20.55 6.69 16.93
CA VAL A 319 -21.47 5.56 16.93
C VAL A 319 -22.88 6.07 17.15
N THR A 320 -23.83 5.54 16.38
CA THR A 320 -25.26 5.78 16.56
C THR A 320 -25.95 4.44 16.74
N VAL A 321 -26.67 4.28 17.84
CA VAL A 321 -27.53 3.12 18.12
C VAL A 321 -28.96 3.62 18.11
N ARG A 322 -29.81 3.05 17.25
CA ARG A 322 -31.22 3.43 17.17
C ARG A 322 -32.14 2.21 17.12
N ASN A 323 -33.35 2.36 17.62
CA ASN A 323 -34.40 1.35 17.47
C ASN A 323 -34.74 1.18 15.97
N ALA A 324 -34.81 -0.06 15.51
CA ALA A 324 -35.09 -0.37 14.11
C ALA A 324 -36.54 -0.05 13.69
N THR A 325 -37.48 0.00 14.64
CA THR A 325 -38.91 0.18 14.39
C THR A 325 -39.33 1.64 14.42
N ASP A 326 -38.98 2.38 15.48
CA ASP A 326 -39.44 3.75 15.69
C ASP A 326 -38.34 4.82 15.50
N GLY A 327 -37.08 4.41 15.32
CA GLY A 327 -35.96 5.31 15.10
C GLY A 327 -35.42 6.02 16.35
N THR A 328 -35.92 5.68 17.55
CA THR A 328 -35.42 6.25 18.81
C THR A 328 -33.91 6.06 18.92
N VAL A 329 -33.17 7.15 19.10
CA VAL A 329 -31.71 7.13 19.27
C VAL A 329 -31.36 6.96 20.74
N TYR A 330 -30.43 6.04 21.02
CA TYR A 330 -29.96 5.72 22.35
C TYR A 330 -28.57 6.32 22.60
N GLU A 331 -28.30 6.64 23.86
CA GLU A 331 -27.12 7.36 24.31
C GLU A 331 -26.13 6.39 25.02
N GLU A 332 -24.87 6.41 24.58
CA GLU A 332 -23.79 5.69 25.26
C GLU A 332 -23.56 6.28 26.66
N GLY A 333 -23.32 5.43 27.66
CA GLY A 333 -23.23 5.78 29.08
C GLY A 333 -24.58 5.88 29.79
N ARG A 334 -25.69 6.04 29.05
CA ARG A 334 -27.04 6.10 29.62
C ARG A 334 -27.86 4.85 29.33
N ASP A 335 -27.97 4.47 28.06
CA ASP A 335 -28.76 3.32 27.61
C ASP A 335 -27.91 2.07 27.41
N PHE A 336 -26.64 2.26 27.06
CA PHE A 336 -25.69 1.17 26.90
C PHE A 336 -24.30 1.62 27.35
N LEU A 337 -23.49 0.68 27.82
CA LEU A 337 -22.10 0.93 28.23
C LEU A 337 -21.22 1.27 27.03
N ALA A 338 -20.06 1.89 27.30
CA ALA A 338 -19.07 2.20 26.28
C ALA A 338 -18.77 0.98 25.39
N TRP A 339 -19.02 1.12 24.09
CA TRP A 339 -18.89 0.00 23.14
C TRP A 339 -17.54 0.05 22.42
N SER A 340 -16.78 -1.04 22.55
CA SER A 340 -15.44 -1.18 21.99
C SER A 340 -15.20 -2.60 21.50
N ASP A 341 -14.26 -2.76 20.57
CA ASP A 341 -13.71 -4.05 20.20
C ASP A 341 -12.43 -4.32 21.00
N PRO A 342 -12.42 -5.28 21.93
CA PRO A 342 -11.25 -5.57 22.76
C PRO A 342 -10.08 -6.19 21.97
N ARG A 343 -10.31 -6.74 20.77
CA ARG A 343 -9.24 -7.31 19.94
C ARG A 343 -8.63 -6.27 19.01
N LEU A 344 -9.45 -5.39 18.42
CA LEU A 344 -9.11 -4.31 17.48
C LEU A 344 -7.89 -4.66 16.62
N ASN A 345 -7.81 -5.87 16.07
CA ASN A 345 -6.55 -6.40 15.51
C ASN A 345 -6.34 -6.10 14.02
N PHE A 346 -7.29 -5.39 13.41
CA PHE A 346 -7.41 -5.08 11.99
C PHE A 346 -7.57 -6.32 11.09
N ARG A 347 -8.03 -7.44 11.67
CA ARG A 347 -8.31 -8.71 10.99
C ARG A 347 -9.76 -9.10 11.15
N PHE A 348 -10.23 -9.94 10.24
CA PHE A 348 -11.57 -10.52 10.28
C PHE A 348 -11.49 -11.93 10.86
N ASP A 349 -10.97 -12.07 12.07
CA ASP A 349 -10.68 -13.37 12.73
C ASP A 349 -11.44 -13.58 14.04
N HIS A 350 -12.43 -12.73 14.33
CA HIS A 350 -13.22 -12.76 15.55
C HIS A 350 -14.66 -12.33 15.31
N SER A 351 -15.52 -12.57 16.29
CA SER A 351 -16.92 -12.14 16.26
C SER A 351 -17.04 -10.68 16.71
N ALA A 352 -18.07 -9.99 16.21
CA ALA A 352 -18.35 -8.62 16.62
C ALA A 352 -18.65 -8.54 18.13
N PRO A 353 -18.20 -7.47 18.82
CA PRO A 353 -18.50 -7.28 20.23
C PRO A 353 -20.01 -7.00 20.44
N PRO A 354 -20.60 -7.52 21.52
CA PRO A 354 -21.97 -7.21 21.92
C PRO A 354 -22.07 -5.75 22.38
N ILE A 355 -23.27 -5.17 22.33
CA ILE A 355 -23.59 -3.96 23.09
C ILE A 355 -24.16 -4.40 24.45
N VAL A 356 -23.61 -3.86 25.53
CA VAL A 356 -24.10 -4.16 26.89
C VAL A 356 -24.97 -3.01 27.36
N LEU A 357 -26.20 -3.31 27.77
CA LEU A 357 -27.17 -2.32 28.24
C LEU A 357 -26.88 -1.93 29.69
N THR A 358 -27.20 -0.69 30.05
CA THR A 358 -27.21 -0.23 31.45
C THR A 358 -28.42 -0.80 32.21
N ASP A 359 -28.39 -0.71 33.53
CA ASP A 359 -29.51 -1.15 34.36
C ASP A 359 -30.78 -0.32 34.09
N ASP A 360 -30.61 1.00 33.92
CA ASP A 360 -31.69 1.97 33.64
C ASP A 360 -31.91 2.23 32.14
N SER A 361 -31.50 1.30 31.28
CA SER A 361 -31.58 1.45 29.82
C SER A 361 -33.01 1.67 29.34
N ARG A 362 -33.19 2.60 28.40
CA ARG A 362 -34.45 2.78 27.67
C ARG A 362 -34.64 1.76 26.55
N ILE A 363 -33.64 0.93 26.25
CA ILE A 363 -33.71 -0.10 25.22
C ILE A 363 -34.51 -1.29 25.77
N PRO A 364 -35.67 -1.64 25.18
CA PRO A 364 -36.46 -2.76 25.67
C PRO A 364 -35.83 -4.11 25.29
N ASP A 365 -36.07 -5.12 26.12
CA ASP A 365 -35.75 -6.50 25.77
C ASP A 365 -36.51 -6.94 24.51
N GLY A 366 -35.86 -7.73 23.66
CA GLY A 366 -36.40 -8.14 22.35
C GLY A 366 -36.39 -7.05 21.28
N ALA A 367 -35.83 -5.86 21.53
CA ALA A 367 -35.71 -4.82 20.53
C ALA A 367 -34.72 -5.18 19.42
N ASP A 368 -35.05 -4.79 18.19
CA ASP A 368 -34.09 -4.74 17.09
C ASP A 368 -33.47 -3.34 17.01
N LEU A 369 -32.15 -3.30 16.85
CA LEU A 369 -31.36 -2.09 16.77
C LEU A 369 -30.69 -1.96 15.40
N LEU A 370 -30.51 -0.73 14.95
CA LEU A 370 -29.67 -0.36 13.82
C LEU A 370 -28.49 0.45 14.34
N ILE A 371 -27.30 0.04 13.92
CA ILE A 371 -26.05 0.66 14.35
C ILE A 371 -25.34 1.27 13.15
N ASP A 372 -24.97 2.54 13.27
CA ASP A 372 -23.96 3.16 12.42
C ASP A 372 -22.66 3.30 13.23
N ALA A 373 -21.55 2.89 12.64
CA ALA A 373 -20.24 2.88 13.27
C ALA A 373 -19.14 3.07 12.23
N TYR A 374 -17.89 2.93 12.66
CA TYR A 374 -16.74 2.85 11.75
C TYR A 374 -15.81 1.74 12.20
N HIS A 375 -15.18 1.10 11.23
CA HIS A 375 -14.14 0.12 11.48
C HIS A 375 -12.89 0.40 10.65
N ALA A 376 -11.81 -0.30 10.92
CA ALA A 376 -10.64 -0.33 10.04
C ALA A 376 -10.16 -1.76 9.85
N PHE A 377 -9.51 -2.04 8.73
CA PHE A 377 -8.90 -3.34 8.50
C PHE A 377 -7.61 -3.18 7.73
N SER A 378 -6.79 -4.23 7.80
CA SER A 378 -5.51 -4.25 7.12
C SER A 378 -5.67 -4.58 5.64
N ILE A 379 -4.76 -4.03 4.85
CA ILE A 379 -4.57 -4.32 3.44
C ILE A 379 -3.20 -4.95 3.20
N ASN A 380 -3.00 -5.50 2.01
CA ASN A 380 -1.83 -6.24 1.58
C ASN A 380 -1.43 -7.28 2.65
N ARG A 381 -0.22 -7.17 3.20
CA ARG A 381 0.34 -8.08 4.22
C ARG A 381 0.20 -7.58 5.66
N GLY A 382 -0.67 -6.60 5.91
CA GLY A 382 -0.91 -6.05 7.25
C GLY A 382 -0.80 -4.53 7.37
N GLN A 383 -0.75 -3.81 6.25
CA GLN A 383 -0.66 -2.35 6.24
C GLN A 383 -1.97 -1.75 6.76
N VAL A 384 -1.87 -0.73 7.63
CA VAL A 384 -3.04 0.00 8.17
C VAL A 384 -2.75 1.49 8.10
N THR A 385 -3.51 2.20 7.27
CA THR A 385 -3.36 3.65 7.13
C THR A 385 -3.98 4.36 8.34
N VAL A 386 -3.34 5.44 8.81
CA VAL A 386 -3.87 6.30 9.87
C VAL A 386 -4.64 7.50 9.32
N CYS A 387 -5.59 8.03 10.09
CA CYS A 387 -6.40 9.15 9.65
C CYS A 387 -5.65 10.49 9.77
N MET A 388 -5.39 11.12 8.63
CA MET A 388 -4.72 12.43 8.55
C MET A 388 -5.54 13.60 9.11
N SER A 389 -6.82 13.40 9.43
CA SER A 389 -7.69 14.46 9.94
C SER A 389 -7.87 14.41 11.46
N GLU A 390 -7.32 13.42 12.14
CA GLU A 390 -7.44 13.30 13.59
C GLU A 390 -6.36 14.10 14.31
N PRO A 391 -6.71 14.96 15.29
CA PRO A 391 -5.73 15.74 16.03
C PRO A 391 -4.69 14.89 16.77
N GLY A 392 -5.11 13.77 17.36
CA GLY A 392 -4.22 12.89 18.13
C GLY A 392 -3.06 12.30 17.32
N LEU A 393 -3.17 12.24 15.99
CA LEU A 393 -2.07 11.89 15.10
C LEU A 393 -0.88 12.85 15.27
N TYR A 394 -1.17 14.16 15.30
CA TYR A 394 -0.15 15.20 15.35
C TYR A 394 0.47 15.32 16.73
N ASP A 395 -0.24 14.94 17.79
CA ASP A 395 0.31 14.87 19.14
C ASP A 395 1.37 13.76 19.26
N VAL A 396 1.13 12.60 18.63
CA VAL A 396 2.14 11.53 18.53
C VAL A 396 3.37 12.03 17.78
N PHE A 397 3.19 12.62 16.59
CA PHE A 397 4.32 13.16 15.81
C PHE A 397 5.12 14.20 16.58
N ARG A 398 4.47 15.12 17.31
CA ARG A 398 5.15 16.14 18.11
C ARG A 398 5.95 15.54 19.27
N GLY A 399 5.36 14.56 19.98
CA GLY A 399 6.03 13.85 21.06
C GLY A 399 7.28 13.11 20.57
N GLU A 400 7.16 12.42 19.45
CA GLU A 400 8.24 11.62 18.86
C GLU A 400 9.34 12.50 18.23
N ALA A 401 9.00 13.62 17.59
CA ALA A 401 9.98 14.60 17.12
C ALA A 401 10.84 15.15 18.27
N LYS A 402 10.21 15.41 19.43
CA LYS A 402 10.91 15.91 20.62
C LYS A 402 11.90 14.87 21.14
N LEU A 403 11.48 13.61 21.28
CA LEU A 403 12.37 12.52 21.70
C LEU A 403 13.49 12.29 20.70
N LEU A 404 13.20 12.39 19.39
CA LEU A 404 14.21 12.23 18.36
C LEU A 404 15.34 13.25 18.50
N LYS A 405 15.01 14.51 18.83
CA LYS A 405 16.01 15.57 19.06
C LYS A 405 16.96 15.25 20.21
N GLU A 406 16.50 14.54 21.22
CA GLU A 406 17.32 14.15 22.38
C GLU A 406 18.35 13.06 22.03
N HIS A 407 18.10 12.29 20.96
CA HIS A 407 18.90 11.12 20.62
C HIS A 407 19.67 11.23 19.28
N VAL A 408 19.18 12.01 18.32
CA VAL A 408 19.69 12.02 16.95
C VAL A 408 19.93 13.46 16.49
N PRO A 409 21.19 13.86 16.22
CA PRO A 409 21.53 15.19 15.70
C PRO A 409 21.29 15.30 14.19
N ALA A 410 20.08 14.98 13.73
CA ALA A 410 19.73 14.95 12.31
C ALA A 410 19.59 16.36 11.71
N LYS A 411 20.01 16.52 10.45
CA LYS A 411 19.80 17.74 9.65
C LYS A 411 18.82 17.51 8.51
N ARG A 412 18.67 16.25 8.09
CA ARG A 412 17.77 15.82 7.03
C ARG A 412 16.85 14.73 7.51
N PHE A 413 15.63 14.73 6.99
CA PHE A 413 14.59 13.76 7.32
C PHE A 413 13.91 13.26 6.05
N LEU A 414 13.48 12.01 6.03
CA LEU A 414 12.62 11.46 4.99
C LEU A 414 11.24 11.15 5.57
N LEU A 415 10.20 11.82 5.09
CA LEU A 415 8.82 11.50 5.41
C LEU A 415 8.38 10.26 4.64
N SER A 416 7.92 9.24 5.36
CA SER A 416 7.40 8.00 4.77
C SER A 416 5.92 8.13 4.36
N MET A 417 5.65 9.08 3.48
CA MET A 417 4.31 9.42 3.00
C MET A 417 3.97 8.72 1.69
N ASP A 418 4.35 7.45 1.61
CA ASP A 418 4.15 6.56 0.49
C ASP A 418 2.89 5.68 0.69
N GLU A 419 2.28 5.30 -0.43
CA GLU A 419 1.28 4.25 -0.53
C GLU A 419 0.08 4.38 0.44
N ILE A 420 -0.51 5.57 0.54
CA ILE A 420 -1.66 5.88 1.40
C ILE A 420 -2.94 5.33 0.76
N ARG A 421 -3.27 4.09 1.08
CA ARG A 421 -4.29 3.28 0.39
C ARG A 421 -5.69 3.30 1.02
N GLN A 422 -5.88 4.06 2.10
CA GLN A 422 -7.18 4.20 2.77
C GLN A 422 -7.29 5.57 3.43
N GLY A 423 -8.45 6.23 3.33
CA GLY A 423 -8.65 7.56 3.91
C GLY A 423 -9.90 8.24 3.40
N GLY A 424 -10.24 9.40 3.96
CA GLY A 424 -11.32 10.27 3.47
C GLY A 424 -12.74 9.92 3.95
N SER A 425 -12.96 8.69 4.39
CA SER A 425 -14.31 8.16 4.65
C SER A 425 -14.90 8.45 6.04
N CYS A 426 -14.07 8.83 7.03
CA CYS A 426 -14.57 9.09 8.38
C CYS A 426 -15.04 10.53 8.57
N GLU A 427 -15.78 10.79 9.65
CA GLU A 427 -16.41 12.09 9.89
C GLU A 427 -15.38 13.20 10.15
N ALA A 428 -14.21 12.88 10.71
CA ALA A 428 -13.13 13.86 10.81
C ALA A 428 -12.62 14.33 9.45
N CYS A 429 -12.55 13.45 8.44
CA CYS A 429 -12.20 13.86 7.08
C CYS A 429 -13.33 14.67 6.44
N ARG A 430 -14.57 14.19 6.54
CA ARG A 430 -15.73 14.80 5.87
C ARG A 430 -16.02 16.22 6.37
N ARG A 431 -15.91 16.46 7.68
CA ARG A 431 -16.11 17.79 8.29
C ARG A 431 -15.12 18.84 7.81
N ARG A 432 -13.98 18.45 7.24
CA ARG A 432 -13.00 19.40 6.71
C ARG A 432 -13.43 20.04 5.40
N HIS A 433 -14.34 19.42 4.65
CA HIS A 433 -14.73 19.87 3.31
C HIS A 433 -13.53 20.06 2.35
N LEU A 434 -12.52 19.21 2.50
CA LEU A 434 -11.31 19.18 1.67
C LEU A 434 -11.28 17.90 0.83
N SER A 435 -10.67 17.98 -0.34
CA SER A 435 -10.27 16.82 -1.12
C SER A 435 -9.20 15.99 -0.39
N MET A 436 -9.01 14.74 -0.80
CA MET A 436 -7.94 13.91 -0.23
C MET A 436 -6.54 14.43 -0.56
N GLY A 437 -6.34 15.05 -1.72
CA GLY A 437 -5.11 15.78 -2.06
C GLY A 437 -4.81 16.95 -1.11
N GLU A 438 -5.83 17.72 -0.73
CA GLU A 438 -5.70 18.82 0.24
C GLU A 438 -5.46 18.32 1.67
N ILE A 439 -6.15 17.25 2.10
CA ILE A 439 -5.92 16.62 3.40
C ILE A 439 -4.48 16.08 3.50
N LEU A 440 -3.98 15.46 2.43
CA LEU A 440 -2.60 14.99 2.34
C LEU A 440 -1.61 16.15 2.45
N GLY A 441 -1.82 17.23 1.67
CA GLY A 441 -0.97 18.41 1.69
C GLY A 441 -0.90 19.10 3.06
N ASP A 442 -2.05 19.24 3.74
CA ASP A 442 -2.10 19.76 5.12
C ASP A 442 -1.37 18.86 6.11
N CYS A 443 -1.51 17.54 5.99
CA CYS A 443 -0.80 16.59 6.86
C CYS A 443 0.72 16.69 6.69
N ILE A 444 1.20 16.71 5.44
CA ILE A 444 2.63 16.88 5.11
C ILE A 444 3.13 18.21 5.66
N THR A 445 2.37 19.30 5.46
CA THR A 445 2.74 20.63 5.96
C THR A 445 2.93 20.61 7.48
N LYS A 446 1.97 20.06 8.22
CA LYS A 446 2.08 19.92 9.69
C LYS A 446 3.25 19.04 10.13
N GLN A 447 3.53 17.94 9.43
CA GLN A 447 4.71 17.12 9.71
C GLN A 447 6.01 17.92 9.55
N THR A 448 6.12 18.72 8.49
CA THR A 448 7.30 19.57 8.28
C THR A 448 7.43 20.66 9.34
N GLU A 449 6.32 21.27 9.77
CA GLU A 449 6.30 22.28 10.83
C GLU A 449 6.76 21.67 12.15
N ILE A 450 6.21 20.51 12.54
CA ILE A 450 6.60 19.77 13.74
C ILE A 450 8.10 19.44 13.73
N LEU A 451 8.66 18.99 12.60
CA LEU A 451 10.10 18.75 12.49
C LEU A 451 10.90 20.04 12.66
N ARG A 452 10.47 21.14 12.05
CA ARG A 452 11.17 22.44 12.10
C ARG A 452 11.11 23.10 13.48
N GLU A 453 10.06 22.87 14.26
CA GLU A 453 9.99 23.29 15.66
C GLU A 453 11.13 22.67 16.49
N GLN A 454 11.45 21.40 16.22
CA GLN A 454 12.51 20.68 16.93
C GLN A 454 13.89 20.87 16.31
N PHE A 455 13.96 20.93 14.98
CA PHE A 455 15.18 21.02 14.17
C PHE A 455 15.11 22.22 13.20
N PRO A 456 15.40 23.44 13.69
CA PRO A 456 15.38 24.63 12.84
C PRO A 456 16.33 24.51 11.65
N GLY A 457 15.81 24.81 10.45
CA GLY A 457 16.60 24.76 9.21
C GLY A 457 16.85 23.35 8.65
N CYS A 458 16.19 22.32 9.18
CA CYS A 458 16.29 20.98 8.60
C CYS A 458 15.73 20.92 7.17
N GLU A 459 16.32 20.03 6.36
CA GLU A 459 15.77 19.70 5.04
C GLU A 459 14.86 18.47 5.15
N VAL A 460 13.72 18.52 4.48
CA VAL A 460 12.74 17.42 4.50
C VAL A 460 12.56 16.87 3.09
N PHE A 461 12.73 15.56 3.00
CA PHE A 461 12.56 14.74 1.81
C PHE A 461 11.25 13.96 1.95
N ILE A 462 10.64 13.58 0.82
CA ILE A 462 9.40 12.82 0.82
C ILE A 462 9.33 11.91 -0.41
N TRP A 463 8.78 10.70 -0.25
CA TRP A 463 8.49 9.83 -1.39
C TRP A 463 7.46 10.48 -2.34
N SER A 464 7.65 10.31 -3.65
CA SER A 464 6.89 11.06 -4.65
C SER A 464 5.50 10.51 -4.95
N ASP A 465 5.23 9.25 -4.64
CA ASP A 465 4.15 8.48 -5.30
C ASP A 465 2.77 9.06 -5.05
N MET A 466 2.48 9.48 -3.83
CA MET A 466 1.20 10.12 -3.48
C MET A 466 1.08 11.57 -3.98
N LEU A 467 2.15 12.11 -4.56
CA LEU A 467 2.27 13.47 -5.10
C LEU A 467 2.48 13.51 -6.61
N ASP A 468 2.65 12.36 -7.26
CA ASP A 468 3.03 12.27 -8.66
C ASP A 468 1.85 11.80 -9.52
N PRO A 469 1.36 12.61 -10.47
CA PRO A 469 0.26 12.22 -11.35
C PRO A 469 0.61 11.09 -12.31
N ASN A 470 1.90 10.77 -12.47
CA ASN A 470 2.38 9.62 -13.24
C ASN A 470 2.49 8.36 -12.35
N HIS A 471 2.12 8.45 -11.08
CA HIS A 471 2.21 7.37 -10.10
C HIS A 471 0.90 7.15 -9.35
N ASN A 472 0.81 7.45 -8.04
CA ASN A 472 -0.36 7.17 -7.19
C ASN A 472 -1.25 8.40 -6.94
N ALA A 473 -0.90 9.60 -7.44
CA ALA A 473 -1.68 10.82 -7.23
C ALA A 473 -2.87 10.94 -8.21
N HIS A 474 -3.82 10.02 -8.09
CA HIS A 474 -5.04 9.95 -8.89
C HIS A 474 -6.24 9.44 -8.07
N GLY A 475 -7.43 9.46 -8.66
CA GLY A 475 -8.67 8.93 -8.06
C GLY A 475 -8.73 7.40 -8.10
N ASP A 476 -9.72 6.80 -7.43
CA ASP A 476 -9.91 5.33 -7.38
C ASP A 476 -8.71 4.55 -6.84
N TYR A 477 -7.85 5.20 -6.03
CA TYR A 477 -6.70 4.55 -5.42
C TYR A 477 -7.11 3.73 -4.20
N TYR A 478 -7.17 2.41 -4.35
CA TYR A 478 -7.48 1.44 -3.29
C TYR A 478 -8.80 1.77 -2.55
N LEU A 479 -8.73 2.01 -1.23
CA LEU A 479 -9.86 2.23 -0.33
C LEU A 479 -9.97 3.70 0.07
N VAL A 480 -9.42 4.61 -0.74
CA VAL A 480 -9.53 6.05 -0.51
C VAL A 480 -10.90 6.55 -0.99
N GLU A 481 -11.58 7.29 -0.13
CA GLU A 481 -12.77 8.07 -0.51
C GLU A 481 -12.32 9.45 -0.95
N GLY A 482 -12.18 9.65 -2.25
CA GLY A 482 -11.71 10.90 -2.84
C GLY A 482 -10.58 10.70 -3.85
N ASP A 483 -9.82 11.76 -4.09
CA ASP A 483 -8.83 11.86 -5.16
C ASP A 483 -7.56 12.56 -4.66
N PHE A 484 -6.39 12.03 -5.03
CA PHE A 484 -5.08 12.63 -4.77
C PHE A 484 -4.57 13.51 -5.92
N THR A 485 -5.30 13.62 -7.03
CA THR A 485 -4.97 14.50 -8.15
C THR A 485 -4.71 15.91 -7.64
N GLY A 486 -3.58 16.49 -8.03
CA GLY A 486 -3.19 17.83 -7.63
C GLY A 486 -2.65 17.95 -6.20
N SER A 487 -2.45 16.86 -5.46
CA SER A 487 -1.91 16.87 -4.09
C SER A 487 -0.61 17.66 -3.93
N TRP A 488 0.27 17.61 -4.93
CA TRP A 488 1.54 18.37 -4.99
C TRP A 488 1.37 19.90 -5.00
N ASN A 489 0.16 20.43 -5.17
CA ASN A 489 -0.11 21.86 -5.09
C ASN A 489 -0.24 22.36 -3.65
N HIS A 490 -0.41 21.45 -2.69
CA HIS A 490 -0.76 21.75 -1.30
C HIS A 490 0.38 21.45 -0.31
N ILE A 491 1.60 21.25 -0.80
CA ILE A 491 2.78 20.92 0.02
C ILE A 491 3.80 22.07 0.08
N PRO A 492 4.66 22.12 1.11
CA PRO A 492 5.72 23.11 1.19
C PRO A 492 6.66 23.07 -0.01
N ARG A 493 6.98 24.24 -0.57
CA ARG A 493 7.73 24.37 -1.84
C ARG A 493 9.22 24.02 -1.73
N ASP A 494 9.75 23.92 -0.52
CA ASP A 494 11.15 23.63 -0.25
C ASP A 494 11.43 22.15 0.05
N LEU A 495 10.40 21.30 0.00
CA LEU A 495 10.55 19.84 0.03
C LEU A 495 11.43 19.34 -1.11
N VAL A 496 12.15 18.25 -0.84
CA VAL A 496 12.87 17.49 -1.87
C VAL A 496 12.10 16.22 -2.20
N ILE A 497 11.72 16.05 -3.46
CA ILE A 497 10.85 14.96 -3.90
C ILE A 497 11.69 13.75 -4.31
N VAL A 498 11.45 12.61 -3.68
CA VAL A 498 12.14 11.35 -3.93
C VAL A 498 11.33 10.49 -4.90
N CYS A 499 11.69 10.55 -6.18
CA CYS A 499 11.05 9.80 -7.26
C CYS A 499 11.57 8.35 -7.30
N TRP A 500 10.68 7.37 -7.35
CA TRP A 500 11.09 5.95 -7.29
C TRP A 500 10.45 5.04 -8.34
N TYR A 501 9.48 5.53 -9.13
CA TYR A 501 8.86 4.70 -10.16
C TYR A 501 9.68 4.67 -11.46
N TYR A 502 10.48 3.62 -11.61
CA TYR A 502 11.42 3.49 -12.73
C TYR A 502 10.81 3.71 -14.12
N ALA A 503 9.63 3.14 -14.38
CA ALA A 503 8.98 3.25 -15.69
C ALA A 503 8.56 4.68 -16.03
N GLN A 504 8.33 5.51 -15.02
CA GLN A 504 7.86 6.89 -15.15
C GLN A 504 8.93 7.92 -14.80
N ARG A 505 10.16 7.50 -14.53
CA ARG A 505 11.26 8.36 -14.06
C ARG A 505 11.42 9.67 -14.81
N GLU A 506 11.33 9.64 -16.14
CA GLU A 506 11.44 10.83 -16.99
C GLU A 506 10.27 11.79 -16.76
N ALA A 507 9.04 11.28 -16.77
CA ALA A 507 7.83 12.07 -16.58
C ALA A 507 7.76 12.65 -15.16
N SER A 508 8.05 11.84 -14.15
CA SER A 508 8.05 12.23 -12.73
C SER A 508 9.08 13.31 -12.43
N LEU A 509 10.35 13.09 -12.83
CA LEU A 509 11.42 14.07 -12.60
C LEU A 509 11.16 15.38 -13.34
N ALA A 510 10.69 15.32 -14.59
CA ALA A 510 10.32 16.51 -15.36
C ALA A 510 9.16 17.28 -14.72
N HIS A 511 8.14 16.56 -14.21
CA HIS A 511 6.99 17.16 -13.54
C HIS A 511 7.41 18.01 -12.33
N PHE A 512 8.13 17.41 -11.37
CA PHE A 512 8.54 18.12 -10.15
C PHE A 512 9.59 19.20 -10.40
N SER A 513 10.53 18.95 -11.31
CA SER A 513 11.53 19.96 -11.72
C SER A 513 10.87 21.20 -12.32
N LYS A 514 9.87 21.03 -13.20
CA LYS A 514 9.09 22.13 -13.79
C LYS A 514 8.34 22.96 -12.75
N LEU A 515 7.87 22.31 -11.67
CA LEU A 515 7.24 22.98 -10.53
C LEU A 515 8.24 23.66 -9.59
N GLY A 516 9.54 23.51 -9.86
CA GLY A 516 10.62 24.17 -9.14
C GLY A 516 11.15 23.40 -7.93
N PHE A 517 10.65 22.19 -7.66
CA PHE A 517 11.15 21.34 -6.58
C PHE A 517 12.55 20.82 -6.89
N ARG A 518 13.30 20.52 -5.84
CA ARG A 518 14.51 19.69 -5.93
C ARG A 518 14.09 18.22 -5.95
N THR A 519 14.84 17.39 -6.65
CA THR A 519 14.51 15.97 -6.84
C THR A 519 15.67 15.04 -6.51
N LEU A 520 15.34 13.86 -6.00
CA LEU A 520 16.26 12.76 -5.74
C LEU A 520 15.63 11.47 -6.28
N ALA A 521 16.43 10.52 -6.79
CA ALA A 521 15.91 9.23 -7.24
C ALA A 521 16.11 8.12 -6.19
N GLY A 522 15.06 7.34 -5.89
CA GLY A 522 15.19 6.01 -5.30
C GLY A 522 15.42 5.00 -6.42
N ALA A 523 16.68 4.64 -6.67
CA ALA A 523 17.14 4.21 -7.99
C ALA A 523 17.45 2.71 -8.12
N TYR A 524 17.57 1.99 -7.01
CA TYR A 524 17.73 0.53 -7.02
C TYR A 524 16.40 -0.13 -6.63
N TYR A 525 16.13 -1.34 -7.13
CA TYR A 525 14.90 -2.06 -6.81
C TYR A 525 15.14 -3.57 -6.87
N ASP A 526 16.09 -4.03 -6.04
CA ASP A 526 16.41 -5.46 -5.83
C ASP A 526 16.74 -6.26 -7.12
N GLY A 527 17.17 -5.55 -8.16
CA GLY A 527 17.55 -6.12 -9.45
C GLY A 527 18.94 -6.76 -9.39
N ASP A 528 19.20 -7.69 -10.30
CA ASP A 528 20.49 -8.41 -10.31
C ASP A 528 21.62 -7.61 -11.00
N THR A 529 21.33 -6.39 -11.47
CA THR A 529 22.28 -5.49 -12.14
C THR A 529 22.03 -4.02 -11.80
N LEU A 530 22.99 -3.15 -12.12
CA LEU A 530 22.90 -1.69 -11.98
C LEU A 530 22.35 -0.96 -13.22
N GLU A 531 21.70 -1.65 -14.16
CA GLU A 531 21.10 -1.02 -15.34
C GLU A 531 20.05 0.04 -14.96
N ASN A 532 19.20 -0.28 -13.99
CA ASN A 532 18.17 0.63 -13.48
C ASN A 532 18.79 1.92 -12.88
N PRO A 533 19.74 1.84 -11.93
CA PRO A 533 20.51 2.99 -11.46
C PRO A 533 21.19 3.82 -12.56
N ARG A 534 21.83 3.20 -13.56
CA ARG A 534 22.47 3.91 -14.68
C ARG A 534 21.45 4.76 -15.45
N ASN A 535 20.28 4.18 -15.72
CA ASN A 535 19.21 4.84 -16.45
C ASN A 535 18.53 5.95 -15.62
N TRP A 536 18.54 5.86 -14.28
CA TRP A 536 18.18 6.99 -13.42
C TRP A 536 19.19 8.12 -13.50
N LEU A 537 20.49 7.80 -13.44
CA LEU A 537 21.57 8.78 -13.47
C LEU A 537 21.58 9.60 -14.78
N GLU A 538 21.33 8.96 -15.92
CA GLU A 538 21.18 9.66 -17.22
C GLU A 538 20.09 10.74 -17.16
N VAL A 539 18.93 10.41 -16.60
CA VAL A 539 17.78 11.32 -16.53
C VAL A 539 18.04 12.43 -15.49
N LEU A 540 18.65 12.10 -14.34
CA LEU A 540 19.02 13.07 -13.32
C LEU A 540 20.01 14.11 -13.84
N ASN A 541 21.03 13.70 -14.60
CA ASN A 541 22.08 14.58 -15.14
C ASN A 541 21.53 15.68 -16.07
N ARG A 542 20.37 15.45 -16.70
CA ARG A 542 19.68 16.44 -17.54
C ARG A 542 18.47 17.08 -16.87
N THR A 543 18.16 16.73 -15.62
CA THR A 543 17.02 17.27 -14.88
C THR A 543 17.46 18.48 -14.03
N PRO A 544 16.94 19.69 -14.30
CA PRO A 544 17.24 20.84 -13.47
C PRO A 544 16.88 20.61 -12.00
N LYS A 545 17.74 21.03 -11.08
CA LYS A 545 17.55 20.88 -9.62
C LYS A 545 17.49 19.42 -9.12
N ALA A 546 17.90 18.44 -9.93
CA ALA A 546 18.23 17.12 -9.40
C ALA A 546 19.42 17.26 -8.43
N VAL A 547 19.28 16.70 -7.24
CA VAL A 547 20.27 16.83 -6.16
C VAL A 547 20.84 15.49 -5.70
N GLY A 548 20.24 14.37 -6.11
CA GLY A 548 20.76 13.10 -5.64
C GLY A 548 20.16 11.84 -6.21
N ILE A 549 20.74 10.74 -5.74
CA ILE A 549 20.36 9.38 -6.06
C ILE A 549 20.59 8.50 -4.82
N MET A 550 19.72 7.51 -4.61
CA MET A 550 19.74 6.63 -3.45
C MET A 550 19.62 5.17 -3.88
N TYR A 551 20.49 4.32 -3.32
CA TYR A 551 20.39 2.87 -3.41
C TYR A 551 19.25 2.38 -2.51
N THR A 552 18.14 1.97 -3.11
CA THR A 552 16.94 1.50 -2.42
C THR A 552 16.76 -0.01 -2.56
N THR A 553 16.74 -0.75 -1.46
CA THR A 553 16.50 -2.21 -1.47
C THR A 553 15.40 -2.57 -0.49
N TRP A 554 14.50 -3.47 -0.89
CA TRP A 554 13.43 -4.02 -0.06
C TRP A 554 13.66 -5.49 0.30
N GLN A 555 14.64 -6.12 -0.35
CA GLN A 555 15.06 -7.51 -0.10
C GLN A 555 16.38 -7.61 0.67
N ASN A 556 16.97 -6.48 1.09
CA ASN A 556 18.30 -6.41 1.71
C ASN A 556 19.43 -6.89 0.79
N LYS A 557 19.27 -6.70 -0.52
CA LYS A 557 20.31 -6.98 -1.51
C LYS A 557 21.31 -5.83 -1.55
N TYR A 558 22.42 -5.95 -0.82
CA TYR A 558 23.49 -4.94 -0.77
C TYR A 558 24.76 -5.37 -1.54
N GLU A 559 24.70 -6.48 -2.28
CA GLU A 559 25.84 -7.06 -2.99
C GLU A 559 26.40 -6.14 -4.09
N LEU A 560 25.60 -5.20 -4.58
CA LEU A 560 25.98 -4.23 -5.62
C LEU A 560 26.21 -2.81 -5.06
N LEU A 561 26.31 -2.66 -3.74
CA LEU A 561 26.37 -1.34 -3.10
C LEU A 561 27.69 -0.60 -3.42
N ASP A 562 28.80 -1.31 -3.45
CA ASP A 562 30.13 -0.79 -3.82
C ASP A 562 30.16 -0.33 -5.28
N GLU A 563 29.72 -1.19 -6.20
CA GLU A 563 29.60 -0.88 -7.63
C GLU A 563 28.65 0.30 -7.87
N PHE A 564 27.55 0.40 -7.12
CA PHE A 564 26.65 1.54 -7.18
C PHE A 564 27.33 2.82 -6.69
N GLY A 565 28.04 2.77 -5.57
CA GLY A 565 28.77 3.91 -5.03
C GLY A 565 29.80 4.45 -6.03
N ASP A 566 30.56 3.55 -6.65
CA ASP A 566 31.52 3.89 -7.70
C ASP A 566 30.83 4.53 -8.92
N LEU A 567 29.70 3.97 -9.36
CA LEU A 567 28.90 4.50 -10.47
C LEU A 567 28.46 5.95 -10.25
N VAL A 568 28.06 6.32 -9.03
CA VAL A 568 27.47 7.64 -8.73
C VAL A 568 28.48 8.66 -8.21
N SER A 569 29.69 8.22 -7.83
CA SER A 569 30.71 9.07 -7.21
C SER A 569 31.93 9.33 -8.08
N ARG A 570 32.23 8.47 -9.08
CA ARG A 570 33.44 8.60 -9.92
C ARG A 570 33.11 9.19 -11.30
N PRO A 571 33.76 10.29 -11.74
CA PRO A 571 33.60 10.82 -13.09
C PRO A 571 34.04 9.80 -14.13
N GLY A 572 33.16 9.44 -15.08
CA GLY A 572 33.49 8.59 -16.23
C GLY A 572 33.17 7.09 -16.11
N ALA A 573 32.53 6.63 -15.03
CA ALA A 573 32.13 5.22 -14.87
C ALA A 573 31.02 4.74 -15.83
N SER A 574 30.49 5.63 -16.70
CA SER A 574 29.42 5.30 -17.67
C SER A 574 29.91 4.84 -19.05
N ALA A 575 31.22 4.63 -19.24
CA ALA A 575 31.75 4.10 -20.50
C ALA A 575 32.69 2.92 -20.24
N ASN A 576 32.26 1.73 -20.65
CA ASN A 576 32.98 0.45 -20.66
C ASN A 576 33.17 -0.23 -19.29
N GLN A 577 32.17 -1.05 -18.92
CA GLN A 577 32.39 -2.41 -18.44
C GLN A 577 31.15 -3.26 -18.73
#